data_AF-A0A090QBG1-F1
#
_entry.id   AF-A0A090QBG1-F1
#
_cell.length_a   1.000
_cell.length_b   1.000
_cell.length_c   1.000
_cell.angle_alpha   90.00
_cell.angle_beta   90.00
_cell.angle_gamma   90.00
#
_symmetry.space_group_name_H-M   'P 1'
#
loop_
_entity.id
_entity.type
_entity.pdbx_description
1 polymer ?
#
loop_
_entity_poly.entity_id
_entity_poly.type
_entity_poly.pdbx_seq_one_letter_code
_entity_poly.pdbx_strand_id
1 'polypeptide(L)'
;MENTLKGMEPFTEKIPSSNRSIQSSQSVDAPVRSKSPELKNPFIIPGIRNVKIESQLNPSYNFDSFLEGDSNRLARSAGMAVANKPGGTSFNPLLIFGGVGLGKTHLAHAIGVGIKENYPDKTALYISAEKFTQQYIESVRKNNRNDFIHFYQIVDVLIVDDIQFFAGKASTQDVFFHIFNHLHQNGKQVILTSDKKPVDMQDIEQRLLSRFKWGT
;
A
#
# COMPACT_ATOMS: atom_id res chain seq x y z
N MET A 1 44.81 -24.29 -53.11
CA MET A 1 44.19 -24.71 -54.37
C MET A 1 42.70 -24.64 -54.16
N GLU A 2 42.09 -23.66 -54.80
CA GLU A 2 40.72 -23.18 -54.61
C GLU A 2 39.67 -24.23 -54.99
N ASN A 3 38.56 -24.28 -54.25
CA ASN A 3 37.37 -25.02 -54.65
C ASN A 3 36.19 -24.03 -54.72
N THR A 4 35.87 -23.64 -55.95
CA THR A 4 34.81 -22.69 -56.34
C THR A 4 33.45 -23.40 -56.32
N LEU A 5 32.67 -23.18 -55.25
CA LEU A 5 31.26 -23.58 -55.21
C LEU A 5 30.40 -22.44 -55.78
N LYS A 6 29.94 -22.69 -57.00
CA LYS A 6 29.02 -21.87 -57.78
C LYS A 6 27.66 -21.78 -57.05
N GLY A 7 27.18 -20.56 -56.81
CA GLY A 7 25.89 -20.30 -56.17
C GLY A 7 24.72 -20.83 -56.99
N MET A 8 23.85 -21.63 -56.35
CA MET A 8 22.52 -21.97 -56.83
C MET A 8 21.52 -21.05 -56.13
N GLU A 9 20.91 -20.13 -56.87
CA GLU A 9 19.76 -19.38 -56.38
C GLU A 9 18.52 -20.30 -56.31
N PRO A 10 17.70 -20.20 -55.25
CA PRO A 10 16.50 -21.02 -55.13
C PRO A 10 15.41 -20.57 -56.11
N PHE A 11 14.85 -21.55 -56.81
CA PHE A 11 13.70 -21.42 -57.71
C PHE A 11 12.45 -21.02 -56.91
N THR A 12 11.73 -19.97 -57.32
CA THR A 12 10.44 -19.59 -56.72
C THR A 12 9.33 -19.74 -57.76
N GLU A 13 8.45 -20.72 -57.56
CA GLU A 13 7.27 -20.96 -58.39
C GLU A 13 6.06 -20.17 -57.83
N LYS A 14 5.47 -19.29 -58.64
CA LYS A 14 4.27 -18.52 -58.25
C LYS A 14 3.01 -19.29 -58.63
N ILE A 15 2.35 -19.88 -57.65
CA ILE A 15 1.06 -20.57 -57.85
C ILE A 15 -0.09 -19.57 -57.68
N PRO A 16 -1.01 -19.42 -58.66
CA PRO A 16 -2.18 -18.54 -58.52
C PRO A 16 -3.26 -19.19 -57.64
N SER A 17 -3.71 -18.46 -56.62
CA SER A 17 -4.84 -18.86 -55.76
C SER A 17 -6.17 -18.60 -56.47
N SER A 18 -6.65 -19.60 -57.21
CA SER A 18 -8.00 -19.60 -57.79
C SER A 18 -8.89 -20.58 -57.03
N ASN A 19 -10.03 -20.09 -56.55
CA ASN A 19 -11.14 -20.83 -55.92
C ASN A 19 -10.94 -21.32 -54.48
N ARG A 20 -11.27 -20.46 -53.52
CA ARG A 20 -11.86 -20.88 -52.25
C ARG A 20 -13.12 -20.07 -51.99
N SER A 21 -14.25 -20.75 -51.90
CA SER A 21 -15.54 -20.17 -51.55
C SER A 21 -15.45 -19.46 -50.18
N ILE A 22 -16.09 -18.30 -50.09
CA ILE A 22 -16.27 -17.57 -48.83
C ILE A 22 -17.18 -18.42 -47.94
N GLN A 23 -16.60 -19.23 -47.05
CA GLN A 23 -17.34 -19.85 -45.96
C GLN A 23 -17.57 -18.78 -44.89
N SER A 24 -18.84 -18.52 -44.58
CA SER A 24 -19.26 -17.76 -43.41
C SER A 24 -18.57 -18.31 -42.16
N SER A 25 -17.87 -17.46 -41.43
CA SER A 25 -17.21 -17.80 -40.17
C SER A 25 -18.24 -18.37 -39.19
N GLN A 26 -18.15 -19.67 -38.91
CA GLN A 26 -18.85 -20.28 -37.78
C GLN A 26 -18.28 -19.70 -36.48
N SER A 27 -19.15 -19.12 -35.66
CA SER A 27 -18.83 -18.75 -34.28
C SER A 27 -18.64 -20.02 -33.46
N VAL A 28 -17.40 -20.33 -33.12
CA VAL A 28 -17.04 -21.38 -32.17
C VAL A 28 -17.02 -20.80 -30.76
N ASP A 29 -18.04 -21.13 -29.96
CA ASP A 29 -18.05 -20.91 -28.52
C ASP A 29 -17.06 -21.88 -27.86
N ALA A 30 -15.86 -21.40 -27.56
CA ALA A 30 -14.90 -22.10 -26.72
C ALA A 30 -14.35 -21.12 -25.66
N PRO A 31 -14.42 -21.44 -24.36
CA PRO A 31 -13.95 -20.53 -23.32
C PRO A 31 -12.40 -20.54 -23.29
N VAL A 32 -11.80 -19.42 -23.68
CA VAL A 32 -10.36 -19.18 -23.56
C VAL A 32 -10.01 -19.04 -22.07
N ARG A 33 -9.47 -20.10 -21.48
CA ARG A 33 -8.95 -20.08 -20.10
C ARG A 33 -7.52 -19.51 -20.11
N SER A 34 -7.42 -18.18 -20.11
CA SER A 34 -6.15 -17.47 -19.90
C SER A 34 -5.61 -17.78 -18.50
N LYS A 35 -4.46 -18.46 -18.42
CA LYS A 35 -3.68 -18.63 -17.19
C LYS A 35 -2.69 -17.47 -17.07
N SER A 36 -3.10 -16.41 -16.38
CA SER A 36 -2.19 -15.45 -15.76
C SER A 36 -2.39 -15.54 -14.24
N PRO A 37 -1.34 -15.64 -13.41
CA PRO A 37 -1.49 -15.55 -11.96
C PRO A 37 -1.72 -14.07 -11.60
N GLU A 38 -2.97 -13.62 -11.73
CA GLU A 38 -3.40 -12.31 -11.24
C GLU A 38 -3.37 -12.32 -9.70
N LEU A 39 -2.57 -11.43 -9.11
CA LEU A 39 -2.59 -11.10 -7.68
C LEU A 39 -4.01 -10.65 -7.32
N LYS A 40 -4.74 -11.49 -6.60
CA LYS A 40 -6.13 -11.23 -6.21
C LYS A 40 -6.13 -10.50 -4.88
N ASN A 41 -6.52 -9.22 -4.91
CA ASN A 41 -7.17 -8.63 -3.75
C ASN A 41 -8.45 -9.45 -3.49
N PRO A 42 -8.69 -10.00 -2.28
CA PRO A 42 -9.77 -10.95 -2.02
C PRO A 42 -11.20 -10.46 -2.30
N PHE A 43 -11.41 -9.23 -2.80
CA PHE A 43 -12.73 -8.62 -2.98
C PHE A 43 -13.02 -7.87 -4.31
N ILE A 44 -12.26 -8.04 -5.42
CA ILE A 44 -12.54 -7.29 -6.67
C ILE A 44 -12.57 -8.19 -7.94
N ILE A 45 -13.59 -7.99 -8.80
CA ILE A 45 -13.89 -8.67 -10.08
C ILE A 45 -13.02 -8.05 -11.22
N PRO A 46 -12.57 -8.82 -12.24
CA PRO A 46 -11.53 -8.39 -13.19
C PRO A 46 -12.05 -7.47 -14.31
N GLY A 47 -11.24 -6.47 -14.67
CA GLY A 47 -11.48 -5.55 -15.80
C GLY A 47 -11.31 -4.08 -15.41
N ILE A 48 -10.06 -3.62 -15.31
CA ILE A 48 -9.59 -2.23 -15.17
C ILE A 48 -10.58 -1.29 -14.46
N ARG A 49 -10.49 -1.19 -13.13
CA ARG A 49 -10.93 0.00 -12.38
C ARG A 49 -9.95 0.22 -11.25
N ASN A 50 -9.50 1.47 -11.12
CA ASN A 50 -8.80 1.98 -9.94
C ASN A 50 -9.30 1.24 -8.70
N VAL A 51 -8.43 0.43 -8.07
CA VAL A 51 -8.76 -0.22 -6.80
C VAL A 51 -9.03 0.91 -5.83
N LYS A 52 -10.31 1.24 -5.64
CA LYS A 52 -10.73 2.30 -4.72
C LYS A 52 -10.57 1.73 -3.33
N ILE A 53 -9.37 1.84 -2.78
CA ILE A 53 -9.08 1.49 -1.40
C ILE A 53 -9.90 2.47 -0.55
N GLU A 54 -10.86 1.94 0.20
CA GLU A 54 -11.58 2.74 1.18
C GLU A 54 -10.62 3.16 2.27
N SER A 55 -10.58 4.46 2.55
CA SER A 55 -9.57 5.03 3.44
C SER A 55 -9.77 4.66 4.90
N GLN A 56 -10.96 4.16 5.28
CA GLN A 56 -11.36 3.87 6.67
C GLN A 56 -11.21 5.09 7.60
N LEU A 57 -11.19 6.30 7.02
CA LEU A 57 -11.09 7.55 7.77
C LEU A 57 -12.48 7.99 8.24
N ASN A 58 -12.56 8.52 9.46
CA ASN A 58 -13.76 9.19 9.95
C ASN A 58 -13.72 10.69 9.59
N PRO A 59 -14.61 11.20 8.70
CA PRO A 59 -14.60 12.61 8.29
C PRO A 59 -14.88 13.60 9.43
N SER A 60 -15.53 13.14 10.52
CA SER A 60 -15.80 13.98 11.69
C SER A 60 -14.54 14.29 12.50
N TYR A 61 -13.47 13.51 12.33
CA TYR A 61 -12.18 13.74 12.96
C TYR A 61 -11.28 14.49 11.98
N ASN A 62 -11.41 15.82 11.97
CA ASN A 62 -10.68 16.74 11.11
C ASN A 62 -9.97 17.83 11.93
N PHE A 63 -9.17 18.68 11.28
CA PHE A 63 -8.38 19.69 11.98
C PHE A 63 -9.22 20.83 12.57
N ASP A 64 -10.43 21.05 12.04
CA ASP A 64 -11.36 22.06 12.55
C ASP A 64 -12.03 21.58 13.84
N SER A 65 -12.35 20.29 13.93
CA SER A 65 -12.88 19.66 15.15
C SER A 65 -11.81 19.31 16.18
N PHE A 66 -10.52 19.36 15.81
CA PHE A 66 -9.40 19.14 16.72
C PHE A 66 -8.90 20.46 17.33
N LEU A 67 -9.41 20.78 18.53
CA LEU A 67 -9.08 22.02 19.24
C LEU A 67 -7.60 22.09 19.62
N GLU A 68 -6.96 23.18 19.23
CA GLU A 68 -5.58 23.48 19.61
C GLU A 68 -5.49 24.00 21.05
N GLY A 69 -4.51 23.52 21.79
CA GLY A 69 -4.06 24.06 23.07
C GLY A 69 -2.55 23.87 23.22
N ASP A 70 -1.95 24.47 24.25
CA ASP A 70 -0.49 24.46 24.40
C ASP A 70 0.11 23.06 24.46
N SER A 71 -0.62 22.08 25.02
CA SER A 71 -0.19 20.69 25.15
C SER A 71 -0.19 19.89 23.84
N ASN A 72 -0.98 20.30 22.84
CA ASN A 72 -1.14 19.57 21.57
C ASN A 72 -0.68 20.36 20.34
N ARG A 73 -0.31 21.65 20.52
CA ARG A 73 0.12 22.57 19.46
C ARG A 73 1.22 22.02 18.58
N LEU A 74 2.25 21.39 19.16
CA LEU A 74 3.35 20.80 18.41
C LEU A 74 2.88 19.65 17.51
N ALA A 75 2.16 18.70 18.08
CA ALA A 75 1.64 17.54 17.34
C ALA A 75 0.67 17.99 16.24
N ARG A 76 -0.19 18.97 16.52
CA ARG A 76 -1.12 19.55 15.55
C ARG A 76 -0.37 20.23 14.39
N SER A 77 0.65 21.03 14.70
CA SER A 77 1.46 21.73 13.69
C SER A 77 2.25 20.77 12.80
N ALA A 78 2.85 19.73 13.39
CA ALA A 78 3.51 18.67 12.64
C ALA A 78 2.51 17.91 11.75
N GLY A 79 1.32 17.61 12.28
CA GLY A 79 0.24 17.00 11.52
C GLY A 79 -0.20 17.85 10.32
N MET A 80 -0.37 19.16 10.51
CA MET A 80 -0.70 20.10 9.42
C MET A 80 0.40 20.14 8.35
N ALA A 81 1.67 20.14 8.76
CA ALA A 81 2.79 20.09 7.82
C ALA A 81 2.81 18.79 7.00
N VAL A 82 2.55 17.65 7.65
CA VAL A 82 2.39 16.35 6.98
C VAL A 82 1.18 16.36 6.04
N ALA A 83 0.07 16.95 6.44
CA ALA A 83 -1.13 17.02 5.61
C ALA A 83 -0.92 17.87 4.34
N ASN A 84 -0.12 18.92 4.44
CA ASN A 84 0.23 19.81 3.32
C ASN A 84 1.34 19.27 2.41
N LYS A 85 2.16 18.32 2.88
CA LYS A 85 3.25 17.74 2.08
C LYS A 85 3.54 16.28 2.49
N PRO A 86 2.61 15.34 2.26
CA PRO A 86 2.73 13.97 2.74
C PRO A 86 3.95 13.28 2.12
N GLY A 87 4.81 12.74 2.97
CA GLY A 87 6.07 12.06 2.61
C GLY A 87 7.23 13.00 2.24
N GLY A 88 6.99 14.31 2.16
CA GLY A 88 7.99 15.31 1.76
C GLY A 88 8.44 16.24 2.87
N THR A 89 8.09 15.95 4.11
CA THR A 89 8.58 16.62 5.32
C THR A 89 9.63 15.77 6.04
N SER A 90 10.28 16.32 7.06
CA SER A 90 11.13 15.54 7.97
C SER A 90 10.33 14.57 8.86
N PHE A 91 9.00 14.72 8.93
CA PHE A 91 8.11 13.87 9.74
C PHE A 91 7.66 12.63 8.96
N ASN A 92 8.62 11.81 8.49
CA ASN A 92 8.34 10.51 7.90
C ASN A 92 9.23 9.44 8.55
N PRO A 93 8.68 8.54 9.39
CA PRO A 93 7.29 8.49 9.82
C PRO A 93 6.97 9.63 10.79
N LEU A 94 5.69 10.02 10.88
CA LEU A 94 5.19 10.83 11.99
C LEU A 94 4.71 9.88 13.09
N LEU A 95 5.30 9.94 14.28
CA LEU A 95 4.83 9.22 15.46
C LEU A 95 4.13 10.16 16.44
N ILE A 96 2.85 9.90 16.73
CA ILE A 96 2.04 10.62 17.70
C ILE A 96 1.90 9.75 18.95
N PHE A 97 2.48 10.16 20.08
CA PHE A 97 2.37 9.40 21.32
C PHE A 97 1.86 10.24 22.49
N GLY A 98 1.24 9.57 23.46
CA GLY A 98 0.65 10.20 24.64
C GLY A 98 -0.37 9.27 25.32
N GLY A 99 -0.76 9.57 26.56
CA GLY A 99 -1.74 8.76 27.29
C GLY A 99 -3.10 8.61 26.60
N VAL A 100 -3.94 7.75 27.17
CA VAL A 100 -5.30 7.49 26.68
C VAL A 100 -6.14 8.77 26.72
N GLY A 101 -6.99 8.98 25.71
CA GLY A 101 -7.91 10.13 25.67
C GLY A 101 -7.28 11.48 25.29
N LEU A 102 -6.00 11.53 24.92
CA LEU A 102 -5.32 12.78 24.52
C LEU A 102 -5.49 13.15 23.03
N GLY A 103 -6.43 12.51 22.33
CA GLY A 103 -6.76 12.86 20.94
C GLY A 103 -5.81 12.33 19.86
N LYS A 104 -4.98 11.31 20.15
CA LYS A 104 -4.05 10.71 19.18
C LYS A 104 -4.75 10.20 17.92
N THR A 105 -5.77 9.36 18.10
CA THR A 105 -6.59 8.81 17.01
C THR A 105 -7.29 9.92 16.25
N HIS A 106 -7.85 10.93 16.93
CA HIS A 106 -8.47 12.09 16.27
C HIS A 106 -7.46 12.81 15.39
N LEU A 107 -6.28 13.15 15.92
CA LEU A 107 -5.25 13.85 15.16
C LEU A 107 -4.76 13.02 13.97
N ALA A 108 -4.55 11.71 14.14
CA ALA A 108 -4.16 10.82 13.06
C ALA A 108 -5.21 10.80 11.93
N HIS A 109 -6.50 10.71 12.29
CA HIS A 109 -7.59 10.86 11.33
C HIS A 109 -7.62 12.23 10.67
N ALA A 110 -7.44 13.31 11.44
CA ALA A 110 -7.44 14.68 10.92
C ALA A 110 -6.37 14.90 9.86
N ILE A 111 -5.17 14.36 10.08
CA ILE A 111 -4.10 14.37 9.08
C ILE A 111 -4.53 13.61 7.83
N GLY A 112 -5.07 12.40 7.98
CA GLY A 112 -5.56 11.60 6.86
C GLY A 112 -6.67 12.28 6.05
N VAL A 113 -7.63 12.90 6.74
CA VAL A 113 -8.74 13.67 6.14
C VAL A 113 -8.18 14.87 5.37
N GLY A 114 -7.32 15.68 6.00
CA GLY A 114 -6.68 16.82 5.35
C GLY A 114 -5.85 16.43 4.13
N ILE A 115 -5.15 15.29 4.16
CA ILE A 115 -4.46 14.77 2.96
C ILE A 115 -5.44 14.41 1.86
N LYS A 116 -6.58 13.76 2.18
CA LYS A 116 -7.57 13.38 1.16
C LYS A 116 -8.30 14.59 0.57
N GLU A 117 -8.46 15.66 1.34
CA GLU A 117 -9.02 16.93 0.87
C GLU A 117 -8.04 17.65 -0.08
N ASN A 118 -6.77 17.74 0.31
CA ASN A 118 -5.72 18.41 -0.48
C ASN A 118 -5.26 17.59 -1.69
N TYR A 119 -5.30 16.26 -1.59
CA TYR A 119 -4.81 15.32 -2.59
C TYR A 119 -5.84 14.19 -2.83
N PRO A 120 -6.94 14.46 -3.54
CA PRO A 120 -8.01 13.49 -3.77
C PRO A 120 -7.54 12.17 -4.40
N ASP A 121 -6.51 12.23 -5.25
CA ASP A 121 -5.94 11.09 -5.95
C ASP A 121 -5.05 10.19 -5.07
N LYS A 122 -4.55 10.70 -3.93
CA LYS A 122 -3.71 9.90 -3.03
C LYS A 122 -4.54 8.84 -2.31
N THR A 123 -3.98 7.65 -2.20
CA THR A 123 -4.59 6.55 -1.46
C THR A 123 -4.14 6.58 -0.01
N ALA A 124 -5.00 7.09 0.88
CA ALA A 124 -4.76 7.07 2.32
C ALA A 124 -5.53 5.91 2.97
N LEU A 125 -4.88 5.15 3.84
CA LEU A 125 -5.47 4.01 4.55
C LEU A 125 -5.23 4.15 6.05
N TYR A 126 -6.32 4.12 6.82
CA TYR A 126 -6.31 3.99 8.27
C TYR A 126 -6.56 2.55 8.70
N ILE A 127 -5.82 2.08 9.70
CA ILE A 127 -6.02 0.78 10.33
C ILE A 127 -5.51 0.78 11.78
N SER A 128 -6.16 0.03 12.67
CA SER A 128 -5.59 -0.27 14.00
C SER A 128 -4.56 -1.39 13.92
N ALA A 129 -3.54 -1.37 14.78
CA ALA A 129 -2.54 -2.42 14.87
C ALA A 129 -3.15 -3.82 15.13
N GLU A 130 -4.23 -3.89 15.90
CA GLU A 130 -4.99 -5.13 16.11
C GLU A 130 -5.62 -5.63 14.82
N LYS A 131 -6.29 -4.77 14.05
CA LYS A 131 -6.92 -5.16 12.79
C LYS A 131 -5.88 -5.57 11.76
N PHE A 132 -4.75 -4.87 11.71
CA PHE A 132 -3.60 -5.25 10.88
C PHE A 132 -3.09 -6.65 11.23
N THR A 133 -2.92 -6.94 12.53
CA THR A 133 -2.54 -8.28 13.02
C THR A 133 -3.54 -9.34 12.54
N GLN A 134 -4.84 -9.09 12.74
CA GLN A 134 -5.88 -10.05 12.37
C GLN A 134 -5.89 -10.33 10.86
N GLN A 135 -5.81 -9.29 10.03
CA GLN A 135 -5.73 -9.43 8.58
C GLN A 135 -4.47 -10.18 8.14
N TYR A 136 -3.34 -9.94 8.80
CA TYR A 136 -2.11 -10.69 8.51
C TYR A 136 -2.28 -12.18 8.83
N ILE A 137 -2.79 -12.53 10.02
CA ILE A 137 -3.04 -13.93 10.42
C ILE A 137 -3.96 -14.61 9.41
N GLU A 138 -5.03 -13.94 9.01
CA GLU A 138 -5.97 -14.47 8.01
C GLU A 138 -5.31 -14.67 6.65
N SER A 139 -4.47 -13.74 6.21
CA SER A 139 -3.72 -13.85 4.94
C SER A 139 -2.77 -15.05 4.94
N VAL A 140 -2.09 -15.31 6.06
CA VAL A 140 -1.21 -16.47 6.21
C VAL A 140 -2.02 -17.76 6.17
N ARG A 141 -3.16 -17.82 6.87
CA ARG A 141 -4.06 -18.98 6.87
C ARG A 141 -4.60 -19.30 5.47
N LYS A 142 -4.87 -18.27 4.65
CA LYS A 142 -5.35 -18.39 3.27
C LYS A 142 -4.24 -18.55 2.23
N ASN A 143 -2.98 -18.59 2.64
CA ASN A 143 -1.81 -18.61 1.76
C ASN A 143 -1.69 -17.39 0.81
N ASN A 144 -2.23 -16.24 1.23
CA ASN A 144 -2.26 -14.98 0.48
C ASN A 144 -1.36 -13.90 1.13
N ARG A 145 -0.27 -14.32 1.79
CA ARG A 145 0.66 -13.41 2.50
C ARG A 145 1.23 -12.35 1.56
N ASN A 146 1.56 -12.71 0.32
CA ASN A 146 2.16 -11.80 -0.64
C ASN A 146 1.15 -10.74 -1.12
N ASP A 147 -0.11 -11.12 -1.33
CA ASP A 147 -1.18 -10.18 -1.67
C ASP A 147 -1.40 -9.16 -0.54
N PHE A 148 -1.34 -9.61 0.71
CA PHE A 148 -1.40 -8.73 1.88
C PHE A 148 -0.27 -7.69 1.85
N ILE A 149 0.98 -8.11 1.66
CA ILE A 149 2.13 -7.20 1.59
C ILE A 149 1.95 -6.20 0.45
N HIS A 150 1.59 -6.68 -0.74
CA HIS A 150 1.43 -5.82 -1.92
C HIS A 150 0.32 -4.78 -1.73
N PHE A 151 -0.82 -5.17 -1.14
CA PHE A 151 -1.91 -4.26 -0.83
C PHE A 151 -1.48 -3.08 0.05
N TYR A 152 -0.66 -3.33 1.07
CA TYR A 152 -0.16 -2.23 1.91
C TYR A 152 0.97 -1.43 1.26
N GLN A 153 1.69 -1.98 0.29
CA GLN A 153 2.76 -1.28 -0.42
C GLN A 153 2.24 -0.28 -1.47
N ILE A 154 1.03 -0.49 -2.01
CA ILE A 154 0.46 0.41 -3.02
C ILE A 154 -0.13 1.71 -2.45
N VAL A 155 -0.29 1.83 -1.12
CA VAL A 155 -0.88 3.04 -0.51
C VAL A 155 0.08 4.22 -0.55
N ASP A 156 -0.45 5.44 -0.63
CA ASP A 156 0.33 6.67 -0.57
C ASP A 156 0.55 7.17 0.87
N VAL A 157 -0.42 6.86 1.73
CA VAL A 157 -0.41 7.22 3.16
C VAL A 157 -0.91 6.03 3.96
N LEU A 158 -0.09 5.54 4.88
CA LEU A 158 -0.47 4.51 5.83
C LEU A 158 -0.56 5.10 7.24
N ILE A 159 -1.73 4.97 7.86
CA ILE A 159 -1.99 5.40 9.23
C ILE A 159 -2.24 4.15 10.07
N VAL A 160 -1.39 3.90 11.07
CA VAL A 160 -1.51 2.76 11.98
C VAL A 160 -1.75 3.26 13.40
N ASP A 161 -2.94 2.98 13.92
CA ASP A 161 -3.32 3.35 15.28
C ASP A 161 -2.84 2.30 16.29
N ASP A 162 -2.43 2.76 17.48
CA ASP A 162 -2.07 1.96 18.64
C ASP A 162 -1.00 0.88 18.39
N ILE A 163 0.16 1.29 17.86
CA ILE A 163 1.26 0.38 17.50
C ILE A 163 1.81 -0.45 18.68
N GLN A 164 1.50 -0.06 19.93
CA GLN A 164 1.80 -0.87 21.12
C GLN A 164 1.19 -2.27 21.05
N PHE A 165 0.10 -2.48 20.31
CA PHE A 165 -0.51 -3.80 20.14
C PHE A 165 0.27 -4.74 19.22
N PHE A 166 1.39 -4.30 18.63
CA PHE A 166 2.35 -5.20 17.98
C PHE A 166 3.27 -5.92 18.98
N ALA A 167 3.33 -5.49 20.23
CA ALA A 167 4.18 -6.10 21.27
C ALA A 167 3.94 -7.62 21.36
N GLY A 168 5.03 -8.39 21.37
CA GLY A 168 5.00 -9.85 21.43
C GLY A 168 4.57 -10.56 20.14
N LYS A 169 4.16 -9.83 19.09
CA LYS A 169 3.71 -10.39 17.81
C LYS A 169 4.80 -10.39 16.74
N ALA A 170 5.87 -11.16 16.96
CA ALA A 170 7.07 -11.17 16.11
C ALA A 170 6.77 -11.26 14.60
N SER A 171 5.90 -12.18 14.18
CA SER A 171 5.56 -12.33 12.75
C SER A 171 4.81 -11.13 12.16
N THR A 172 4.00 -10.43 12.98
CA THR A 172 3.32 -9.20 12.55
C THR A 172 4.29 -8.03 12.48
N GLN A 173 5.23 -7.95 13.43
CA GLN A 173 6.29 -6.95 13.43
C GLN A 173 7.21 -7.10 12.20
N ASP A 174 7.57 -8.33 11.84
CA ASP A 174 8.42 -8.61 10.67
C ASP A 174 7.75 -8.17 9.35
N VAL A 175 6.50 -8.55 9.12
CA VAL A 175 5.79 -8.15 7.90
C VAL A 175 5.55 -6.62 7.86
N PHE A 176 5.23 -6.01 9.00
CA PHE A 176 5.06 -4.57 9.09
C PHE A 176 6.37 -3.83 8.81
N PHE A 177 7.51 -4.34 9.31
CA PHE A 177 8.82 -3.77 9.01
C PHE A 177 9.09 -3.72 7.51
N HIS A 178 8.76 -4.78 6.76
CA HIS A 178 8.93 -4.80 5.31
C HIS A 178 8.03 -3.79 4.59
N ILE A 179 6.75 -3.70 4.97
CA ILE A 179 5.80 -2.72 4.43
C ILE A 179 6.30 -1.30 4.73
N PHE A 180 6.65 -1.02 5.98
CA PHE A 180 7.17 0.27 6.43
C PHE A 180 8.38 0.72 5.60
N ASN A 181 9.36 -0.17 5.43
CA ASN A 181 10.56 0.11 4.65
C ASN A 181 10.23 0.52 3.23
N HIS A 182 9.37 -0.26 2.57
CA HIS A 182 8.96 0.00 1.20
C HIS A 182 8.27 1.36 1.08
N LEU A 183 7.31 1.66 1.95
CA LEU A 183 6.60 2.94 1.93
C LEU A 183 7.56 4.11 2.15
N HIS A 184 8.42 4.02 3.16
CA HIS A 184 9.37 5.07 3.50
C HIS A 184 10.38 5.32 2.36
N GLN A 185 10.96 4.27 1.78
CA GLN A 185 11.92 4.39 0.67
C GLN A 185 11.31 5.01 -0.59
N ASN A 186 10.01 4.80 -0.82
CA ASN A 186 9.28 5.37 -1.95
C ASN A 186 8.64 6.73 -1.62
N GLY A 187 9.03 7.37 -0.51
CA GLY A 187 8.50 8.68 -0.12
C GLY A 187 7.00 8.67 0.20
N LYS A 188 6.41 7.51 0.50
CA LYS A 188 5.03 7.41 0.98
C LYS A 188 4.99 7.80 2.46
N GLN A 189 3.88 8.43 2.87
CA GLN A 189 3.76 8.90 4.25
C GLN A 189 3.36 7.74 5.18
N VAL A 190 4.06 7.62 6.30
CA VAL A 190 3.64 6.73 7.39
C VAL A 190 3.31 7.57 8.63
N ILE A 191 2.16 7.31 9.24
CA ILE A 191 1.69 7.95 10.47
C ILE A 191 1.39 6.84 11.47
N LEU A 192 1.96 6.94 12.66
CA LEU A 192 1.83 5.95 13.72
C LEU A 192 1.31 6.63 14.98
N THR A 193 0.46 5.94 15.73
CA THR A 193 0.09 6.41 17.08
C THR A 193 0.50 5.39 18.14
N SER A 194 0.76 5.88 19.36
CA SER A 194 0.94 4.99 20.50
C SER A 194 0.60 5.59 21.85
N ASP A 195 0.16 4.76 22.78
CA ASP A 195 0.06 5.13 24.19
C ASP A 195 1.41 5.28 24.90
N LYS A 196 2.48 4.74 24.32
CA LYS A 196 3.82 4.70 24.92
C LYS A 196 4.84 5.44 24.05
N LYS A 197 5.90 5.96 24.67
CA LYS A 197 7.06 6.44 23.91
C LYS A 197 7.80 5.24 23.30
N PRO A 198 8.52 5.40 22.17
CA PRO A 198 9.29 4.30 21.57
C PRO A 198 10.21 3.57 22.54
N VAL A 199 10.82 4.29 23.50
CA VAL A 199 11.74 3.70 24.49
C VAL A 199 11.03 2.84 25.54
N ASP A 200 9.73 3.05 25.75
CA ASP A 200 8.91 2.37 26.77
C ASP A 200 8.11 1.19 26.18
N MET A 201 8.18 0.97 24.86
CA MET A 201 7.51 -0.13 24.17
C MET A 201 8.30 -1.43 24.35
N GLN A 202 7.91 -2.21 25.36
CA GLN A 202 8.42 -3.57 25.56
C GLN A 202 7.93 -4.51 24.46
N ASP A 203 8.73 -5.54 24.17
CA ASP A 203 8.44 -6.59 23.19
C ASP A 203 8.18 -6.11 21.75
N ILE A 204 8.65 -4.89 21.41
CA ILE A 204 8.83 -4.43 20.05
C ILE A 204 10.30 -4.57 19.64
N GLU A 205 10.54 -5.11 18.45
CA GLU A 205 11.89 -5.30 17.92
C GLU A 205 12.65 -3.98 17.80
N GLN A 206 13.92 -3.98 18.22
CA GLN A 206 14.77 -2.79 18.23
C GLN A 206 14.86 -2.12 16.85
N ARG A 207 14.86 -2.91 15.77
CA ARG A 207 14.90 -2.37 14.40
C ARG A 207 13.68 -1.51 14.07
N LEU A 208 12.49 -1.86 14.56
CA LEU A 208 11.28 -1.07 14.40
C LEU A 208 11.33 0.19 15.26
N LEU A 209 11.76 0.07 16.52
CA LEU A 209 11.92 1.22 17.41
C LEU A 209 12.89 2.27 16.84
N SER A 210 13.97 1.84 16.18
CA SER A 210 14.87 2.73 15.47
C SER A 210 14.16 3.49 14.34
N ARG A 211 13.23 2.85 13.61
CA ARG A 211 12.47 3.50 12.52
C ARG A 211 11.49 4.52 13.02
N PHE A 212 10.84 4.25 14.15
CA PHE A 212 9.86 5.16 14.73
C PHE A 212 10.49 6.48 15.17
N LYS A 213 11.81 6.52 15.37
CA LYS A 213 12.58 7.72 15.71
C LYS A 213 13.09 8.51 14.50
N TRP A 214 12.86 8.05 13.26
CA TRP A 214 13.40 8.72 12.06
C TRP A 214 12.73 10.06 11.75
N GLY A 215 11.49 10.28 12.20
CA GLY A 215 10.72 11.49 11.92
C GLY A 215 10.00 12.08 13.13
N THR A 216 10.53 11.85 14.34
CA THR A 216 10.09 12.51 15.58
C THR A 216 10.86 13.79 15.84
#